data_AF-A0A501QET2-F1
#
_entry.id   AF-A0A501QET2-F1
#
_cell.length_a   1.000
_cell.length_b   1.000
_cell.length_c   1.000
_cell.angle_alpha   90.00
_cell.angle_beta   90.00
_cell.angle_gamma   90.00
#
_symmetry.space_group_name_H-M   'P 1'
#
loop_
_entity.id
_entity.type
_entity.pdbx_description
1 polymer ?
#
loop_
_entity_poly.entity_id
_entity_poly.type
_entity_poly.pdbx_seq_one_letter_code
_entity_poly.pdbx_strand_id
1 'polypeptide(L)'
;MKKTLFLILILLTASFSYGQKKGAKKKAAAKPASTALAKADNLTAEIVKGNFYLFINNGKAKKDTIGIKTVDENSLPKNCALKAFSAKGTPLYLLTWTEEQTTKTDLKTEVRSVLFSEVYDVPTKTKLFSNQQTTTNITEKVFLDRLKNASETQEKVRREGFEFSLTADGDIVQKNKTQQNTFAFNAADKKYVEGKTTSTAPAATPAKKKKA
;
A
#
# COMPACT_ATOMS: atom_id res chain seq x y z
N MET A 1 -69.03 35.98 28.67
CA MET A 1 -69.60 34.80 27.97
C MET A 1 -70.14 35.31 26.63
N LYS A 2 -69.75 34.87 25.43
CA LYS A 2 -69.15 33.63 24.93
C LYS A 2 -68.21 34.00 23.77
N LYS A 3 -66.91 34.11 24.05
CA LYS A 3 -65.82 34.24 23.07
C LYS A 3 -65.57 32.91 22.34
N THR A 4 -66.64 32.21 21.97
CA THR A 4 -66.60 30.81 21.50
C THR A 4 -67.31 30.62 20.16
N LEU A 5 -67.41 31.66 19.33
CA LEU A 5 -68.03 31.53 18.01
C LEU A 5 -67.17 31.98 16.82
N PHE A 6 -65.88 32.26 17.03
CA PHE A 6 -64.96 32.63 15.94
C PHE A 6 -63.68 31.80 15.87
N LEU A 7 -63.59 30.72 16.67
CA LEU A 7 -62.43 29.82 16.72
C LEU A 7 -62.74 28.38 16.28
N ILE A 8 -63.88 28.15 15.63
CA ILE A 8 -64.30 26.82 15.12
C ILE A 8 -64.35 26.79 13.57
N LEU A 9 -64.10 27.91 12.89
CA LEU A 9 -64.11 27.97 11.41
C LEU A 9 -62.73 27.90 10.75
N ILE A 10 -61.63 27.89 11.53
CA ILE A 10 -60.24 27.79 11.00
C ILE A 10 -59.68 26.36 11.15
N LEU A 11 -60.43 25.43 11.75
CA LEU A 11 -59.98 24.05 11.99
C LEU A 11 -60.46 23.02 10.95
N LEU A 12 -60.95 23.45 9.77
CA LEU A 12 -61.52 22.54 8.75
C LEU A 12 -60.93 22.69 7.33
N THR A 13 -59.69 23.18 7.20
CA THR A 13 -58.94 23.14 5.93
C THR A 13 -57.59 22.47 6.09
N ALA A 14 -57.59 21.22 6.56
CA ALA A 14 -56.42 20.34 6.49
C ALA A 14 -56.90 18.92 6.28
N SER A 15 -56.85 18.44 5.02
CA SER A 15 -56.58 17.06 4.60
C SER A 15 -57.32 16.64 3.31
N PHE A 16 -56.97 17.27 2.18
CA PHE A 16 -57.02 16.58 0.88
C PHE A 16 -55.79 16.95 0.06
N SER A 17 -54.66 16.33 0.39
CA SER A 17 -53.58 16.12 -0.58
C SER A 17 -53.51 14.63 -0.84
N TYR A 18 -53.98 14.26 -2.02
CA TYR A 18 -53.82 12.95 -2.64
C TYR A 18 -52.38 12.44 -2.43
N GLY A 19 -52.24 11.36 -1.66
CA GLY A 19 -51.00 10.61 -1.55
C GLY A 19 -50.72 9.87 -2.85
N GLN A 20 -50.24 10.57 -3.88
CA GLN A 20 -49.52 9.90 -4.95
C GLN A 20 -48.34 9.18 -4.30
N LYS A 21 -48.35 7.83 -4.30
CA LYS A 21 -47.14 7.01 -4.20
C LYS A 21 -46.21 7.43 -5.34
N LYS A 22 -45.50 8.55 -5.17
CA LYS A 22 -44.27 8.79 -5.92
C LYS A 22 -43.29 7.80 -5.35
N GLY A 23 -43.09 6.71 -6.11
CA GLY A 23 -42.17 5.64 -5.80
C GLY A 23 -40.91 6.23 -5.21
N ALA A 24 -40.52 5.67 -4.06
CA ALA A 24 -39.26 6.00 -3.41
C ALA A 24 -38.21 6.15 -4.51
N LYS A 25 -37.76 7.38 -4.75
CA LYS A 25 -36.54 7.58 -5.51
C LYS A 25 -35.53 6.70 -4.80
N LYS A 26 -35.16 5.59 -5.43
CA LYS A 26 -34.02 4.78 -5.00
C LYS A 26 -32.96 5.80 -4.64
N LYS A 27 -32.61 5.88 -3.35
CA LYS A 27 -31.38 6.52 -2.91
C LYS A 27 -30.37 5.99 -3.91
N ALA A 28 -29.81 6.88 -4.75
CA ALA A 28 -28.78 6.47 -5.69
C ALA A 28 -27.82 5.62 -4.88
N ALA A 29 -27.61 4.37 -5.31
CA ALA A 29 -26.72 3.45 -4.63
C ALA A 29 -25.46 4.25 -4.31
N ALA A 30 -25.15 4.38 -3.02
CA ALA A 30 -23.95 5.08 -2.60
C ALA A 30 -22.82 4.48 -3.45
N LYS A 31 -22.25 5.31 -4.32
CA LYS A 31 -21.13 4.91 -5.19
C LYS A 31 -20.16 4.20 -4.25
N PRO A 32 -19.73 2.95 -4.53
CA PRO A 32 -18.94 2.18 -3.60
C PRO A 32 -17.81 3.08 -3.14
N ALA A 33 -17.83 3.42 -1.84
CA ALA A 33 -16.81 4.24 -1.25
C ALA A 33 -15.53 3.46 -1.48
N SER A 34 -14.66 4.01 -2.32
CA SER A 34 -13.30 3.52 -2.45
C SER A 34 -12.72 3.46 -1.04
N THR A 35 -12.57 2.25 -0.51
CA THR A 35 -12.05 2.02 0.83
C THR A 35 -10.55 2.24 0.75
N ALA A 36 -10.09 3.37 1.30
CA ALA A 36 -8.66 3.68 1.30
C ALA A 36 -7.87 2.58 1.99
N LEU A 37 -6.83 2.11 1.30
CA LEU A 37 -5.91 1.08 1.77
C LEU A 37 -4.93 1.64 2.81
N ALA A 38 -4.60 2.93 2.71
CA ALA A 38 -3.83 3.66 3.70
C ALA A 38 -4.23 5.14 3.71
N LYS A 39 -4.01 5.82 4.83
CA LYS A 39 -4.26 7.26 4.98
C LYS A 39 -3.16 7.91 5.80
N ALA A 40 -2.81 9.14 5.47
CA ALA A 40 -1.97 10.02 6.28
C ALA A 40 -2.34 11.46 5.94
N ASP A 41 -2.58 12.29 6.95
CA ASP A 41 -3.00 13.68 6.77
C ASP A 41 -4.19 13.81 5.80
N ASN A 42 -4.02 14.56 4.71
CA ASN A 42 -5.01 14.73 3.66
C ASN A 42 -4.86 13.71 2.50
N LEU A 43 -4.01 12.70 2.64
CA LEU A 43 -3.72 11.72 1.61
C LEU A 43 -4.46 10.40 1.85
N THR A 44 -4.89 9.78 0.75
CA THR A 44 -5.45 8.43 0.76
C THR A 44 -4.86 7.59 -0.37
N ALA A 45 -4.35 6.41 -0.06
CA ALA A 45 -3.92 5.43 -1.05
C ALA A 45 -5.12 4.53 -1.40
N GLU A 46 -5.53 4.48 -2.65
CA GLU A 46 -6.78 3.82 -3.07
C GLU A 46 -6.63 3.15 -4.43
N ILE A 47 -7.33 2.01 -4.62
CA ILE A 47 -7.46 1.37 -5.93
C ILE A 47 -8.79 1.80 -6.54
N VAL A 48 -8.73 2.44 -7.71
CA VAL A 48 -9.91 2.90 -8.44
C VAL A 48 -9.81 2.39 -9.87
N LYS A 49 -10.79 1.57 -10.29
CA LYS A 49 -10.87 1.00 -11.64
C LYS A 49 -9.56 0.32 -12.08
N GLY A 50 -9.02 -0.56 -11.24
CA GLY A 50 -7.80 -1.33 -11.55
C GLY A 50 -6.49 -0.52 -11.52
N ASN A 51 -6.52 0.73 -11.04
CA ASN A 51 -5.33 1.56 -10.90
C ASN A 51 -5.12 1.95 -9.45
N PHE A 52 -3.88 1.88 -8.99
CA PHE A 52 -3.47 2.29 -7.66
C PHE A 52 -3.01 3.75 -7.69
N TYR A 53 -3.64 4.57 -6.87
CA TYR A 53 -3.41 6.01 -6.81
C TYR A 53 -3.14 6.47 -5.38
N LEU A 54 -2.38 7.54 -5.27
CA LEU A 54 -2.34 8.39 -4.09
C LEU A 54 -3.20 9.64 -4.36
N PHE A 55 -4.31 9.75 -3.64
CA PHE A 55 -5.22 10.89 -3.71
C PHE A 55 -4.86 11.94 -2.67
N ILE A 56 -4.96 13.20 -3.05
CA ILE A 56 -4.71 14.35 -2.19
C ILE A 56 -6.03 15.10 -2.01
N ASN A 57 -6.55 15.11 -0.79
CA ASN A 57 -7.82 15.72 -0.45
C ASN A 57 -7.62 17.16 0.05
N ASN A 58 -7.52 18.10 -0.88
CA ASN A 58 -7.34 19.53 -0.59
C ASN A 58 -8.67 20.27 -0.28
N GLY A 59 -9.74 19.56 0.11
CA GLY A 59 -11.06 20.16 0.33
C GLY A 59 -11.76 20.67 -0.94
N LYS A 60 -11.19 20.40 -2.13
CA LYS A 60 -11.76 20.74 -3.44
C LYS A 60 -12.66 19.62 -3.97
N ALA A 61 -13.62 19.98 -4.81
CA ALA A 61 -14.55 19.02 -5.44
C ALA A 61 -13.84 17.96 -6.30
N LYS A 62 -12.64 18.26 -6.83
CA LYS A 62 -11.75 17.29 -7.49
C LYS A 62 -10.51 17.09 -6.62
N LYS A 63 -10.26 15.85 -6.22
CA LYS A 63 -9.02 15.45 -5.54
C LYS A 63 -7.87 15.48 -6.56
N ASP A 64 -6.71 15.94 -6.13
CA ASP A 64 -5.49 15.76 -6.91
C ASP A 64 -5.03 14.30 -6.81
N THR A 65 -4.32 13.81 -7.82
CA THR A 65 -3.95 12.38 -7.91
C THR A 65 -2.49 12.21 -8.34
N ILE A 66 -1.81 11.24 -7.74
CA ILE A 66 -0.52 10.71 -8.20
C ILE A 66 -0.75 9.25 -8.60
N GLY A 67 -0.42 8.91 -9.84
CA GLY A 67 -0.48 7.54 -10.35
C GLY A 67 0.68 6.71 -9.83
N ILE A 68 0.38 5.57 -9.19
CA ILE A 68 1.40 4.66 -8.66
C ILE A 68 1.67 3.56 -9.69
N LYS A 69 0.65 2.74 -9.98
CA LYS A 69 0.71 1.66 -10.98
C LYS A 69 -0.68 1.18 -11.37
N THR A 70 -0.76 0.47 -12.49
CA THR A 70 -1.90 -0.42 -12.78
C THR A 70 -1.80 -1.66 -11.90
N VAL A 71 -2.95 -2.16 -11.45
CA VAL A 71 -3.06 -3.31 -10.55
C VAL A 71 -3.40 -4.56 -11.35
N ASP A 72 -2.63 -5.62 -11.12
CA ASP A 72 -2.95 -6.97 -11.59
C ASP A 72 -3.91 -7.62 -10.57
N GLU A 73 -4.98 -8.25 -11.04
CA GLU A 73 -5.97 -8.93 -10.21
C GLU A 73 -5.35 -10.06 -9.37
N ASN A 74 -4.24 -10.64 -9.84
CA ASN A 74 -3.51 -11.69 -9.13
C ASN A 74 -2.45 -11.13 -8.15
N SER A 75 -2.26 -9.80 -8.13
CA SER A 75 -1.20 -9.12 -7.37
C SER A 75 -1.71 -7.81 -6.78
N LEU A 76 -2.81 -7.89 -6.03
CA LEU A 76 -3.40 -6.74 -5.35
C LEU A 76 -2.45 -6.18 -4.27
N PRO A 77 -2.28 -4.86 -4.19
CA PRO A 77 -1.60 -4.21 -3.06
C PRO A 77 -2.25 -4.58 -1.72
N LYS A 78 -1.43 -5.11 -0.81
CA LYS A 78 -1.78 -5.47 0.57
C LYS A 78 -0.87 -4.74 1.54
N ASN A 79 -1.25 -4.71 2.82
CA ASN A 79 -0.44 -4.11 3.89
C ASN A 79 0.03 -2.68 3.56
N CYS A 80 -0.84 -1.90 2.91
CA CYS A 80 -0.52 -0.54 2.54
C CYS A 80 -0.33 0.30 3.81
N ALA A 81 0.78 1.03 3.89
CA ALA A 81 1.03 2.00 4.95
C ALA A 81 1.52 3.30 4.32
N LEU A 82 1.00 4.41 4.84
CA LEU A 82 1.38 5.75 4.41
C LEU A 82 1.85 6.51 5.64
N LYS A 83 3.07 7.06 5.58
CA LYS A 83 3.69 7.75 6.71
C LYS A 83 4.26 9.10 6.26
N ALA A 84 3.85 10.17 6.92
CA ALA A 84 4.49 11.47 6.78
C ALA A 84 5.85 11.49 7.49
N PHE A 85 6.83 12.17 6.92
CA PHE A 85 8.12 12.42 7.54
C PHE A 85 8.71 13.74 7.04
N SER A 86 9.79 14.20 7.68
CA SER A 86 10.53 15.38 7.24
C SER A 86 11.95 14.98 6.85
N ALA A 87 12.43 15.47 5.71
CA ALA A 87 13.81 15.35 5.30
C ALA A 87 14.40 16.76 5.15
N LYS A 88 15.34 17.13 6.02
CA LYS A 88 15.92 18.49 6.09
C LYS A 88 14.85 19.60 6.08
N GLY A 89 13.78 19.43 6.86
CA GLY A 89 12.67 20.37 6.96
C GLY A 89 11.64 20.28 5.83
N THR A 90 11.87 19.48 4.78
CA THR A 90 10.91 19.29 3.69
C THR A 90 9.93 18.17 4.05
N PRO A 91 8.60 18.42 4.07
CA PRO A 91 7.61 17.40 4.35
C PRO A 91 7.46 16.44 3.16
N LEU A 92 7.62 15.15 3.41
CA LEU A 92 7.54 14.08 2.42
C LEU A 92 6.67 12.93 2.95
N TYR A 93 6.28 12.02 2.06
CA TYR A 93 5.47 10.87 2.41
C TYR A 93 6.08 9.57 1.89
N LEU A 94 6.15 8.58 2.77
CA LEU A 94 6.56 7.22 2.45
C LEU A 94 5.31 6.36 2.30
N LEU A 95 5.11 5.80 1.11
CA LEU A 95 4.11 4.78 0.84
C LEU A 95 4.80 3.42 0.74
N THR A 96 4.32 2.45 1.50
CA THR A 96 4.75 1.05 1.40
C THR A 96 3.56 0.16 1.15
N TRP A 97 3.74 -0.89 0.36
CA TRP A 97 2.75 -1.95 0.20
C TRP A 97 3.44 -3.26 -0.19
N THR A 98 2.77 -4.36 0.06
CA THR A 98 3.22 -5.69 -0.34
C THR A 98 2.35 -6.24 -1.44
N GLU A 99 2.96 -6.88 -2.42
CA GLU A 99 2.26 -7.69 -3.41
C GLU A 99 2.72 -9.14 -3.28
N GLU A 100 1.80 -10.08 -3.45
CA GLU A 100 2.09 -11.50 -3.30
C GLU A 100 1.57 -12.27 -4.50
N GLN A 101 2.41 -13.15 -5.04
CA GLN A 101 2.06 -14.08 -6.10
C GLN A 101 2.42 -15.49 -5.65
N THR A 102 1.49 -16.43 -5.84
CA THR A 102 1.72 -17.84 -5.56
C THR A 102 1.71 -18.62 -6.86
N THR A 103 2.79 -19.36 -7.10
CA THR A 103 2.90 -20.32 -8.21
C THR A 103 2.96 -21.72 -7.62
N LYS A 104 2.08 -22.61 -8.08
CA LYS A 104 1.99 -23.98 -7.59
C LYS A 104 2.05 -24.98 -8.73
N THR A 105 2.86 -26.02 -8.55
CA THR A 105 2.91 -27.24 -9.35
C THR A 105 2.85 -28.44 -8.41
N ASP A 106 2.73 -29.64 -8.96
CA ASP A 106 2.68 -30.89 -8.16
C ASP A 106 3.93 -31.14 -7.32
N LEU A 107 5.06 -30.57 -7.73
CA LEU A 107 6.36 -30.78 -7.07
C LEU A 107 6.84 -29.55 -6.31
N LYS A 108 6.19 -28.39 -6.48
CA LYS A 108 6.75 -27.13 -6.03
C LYS A 108 5.70 -26.07 -5.79
N THR A 109 5.80 -25.39 -4.67
CA THR A 109 5.06 -24.16 -4.39
C THR A 109 6.06 -23.03 -4.17
N GLU A 110 5.91 -21.92 -4.89
CA GLU A 110 6.64 -20.68 -4.66
C GLU A 110 5.66 -19.58 -4.27
N VAL A 111 5.86 -18.98 -3.10
CA VAL A 111 5.15 -17.78 -2.65
C VAL A 111 6.13 -16.62 -2.72
N ARG A 112 5.95 -15.74 -3.71
CA ARG A 112 6.75 -14.54 -3.91
C ARG A 112 6.03 -13.35 -3.30
N SER A 113 6.64 -12.72 -2.29
CA SER A 113 6.18 -11.47 -1.69
C SER A 113 7.15 -10.34 -2.06
N VAL A 114 6.64 -9.26 -2.63
CA VAL A 114 7.41 -8.06 -3.01
C VAL A 114 6.95 -6.90 -2.15
N LEU A 115 7.84 -6.33 -1.35
CA LEU A 115 7.63 -5.10 -0.60
C LEU A 115 8.11 -3.92 -1.45
N PHE A 116 7.20 -2.99 -1.71
CA PHE A 116 7.48 -1.72 -2.36
C PHE A 116 7.62 -0.62 -1.31
N SER A 117 8.56 0.30 -1.51
CA SER A 117 8.73 1.49 -0.69
C SER A 117 9.01 2.68 -1.59
N GLU A 118 8.11 3.66 -1.57
CA GLU A 118 8.19 4.81 -2.46
C GLU A 118 8.02 6.11 -1.68
N VAL A 119 8.86 7.09 -2.02
CA VAL A 119 8.82 8.42 -1.40
C VAL A 119 8.25 9.44 -2.37
N TYR A 120 7.33 10.25 -1.88
CA TYR A 120 6.62 11.26 -2.65
C TYR A 120 6.78 12.67 -2.07
N ASP A 121 7.01 13.64 -2.96
CA ASP A 121 6.79 15.06 -2.72
C ASP A 121 5.40 15.43 -3.26
N VAL A 122 4.46 15.59 -2.33
CA VAL A 122 3.04 15.84 -2.62
C VAL A 122 2.81 17.20 -3.28
N PRO A 123 3.39 18.32 -2.79
CA PRO A 123 3.33 19.61 -3.46
C PRO A 123 3.66 19.57 -4.95
N THR A 124 4.73 18.86 -5.33
CA THR A 124 5.16 18.75 -6.74
C THR A 124 4.56 17.55 -7.47
N LYS A 125 3.86 16.67 -6.76
CA LYS A 125 3.30 15.41 -7.27
C LYS A 125 4.36 14.50 -7.88
N THR A 126 5.57 14.51 -7.33
CA THR A 126 6.70 13.75 -7.84
C THR A 126 7.02 12.54 -6.97
N LYS A 127 7.40 11.44 -7.62
CA LYS A 127 8.03 10.30 -6.94
C LYS A 127 9.52 10.56 -6.87
N LEU A 128 10.04 10.69 -5.65
CA LEU A 128 11.44 11.00 -5.39
C LEU A 128 12.32 9.75 -5.28
N PHE A 129 11.74 8.64 -4.84
CA PHE A 129 12.46 7.39 -4.63
C PHE A 129 11.54 6.18 -4.78
N SER A 130 12.11 5.05 -5.18
CA SER A 130 11.42 3.76 -5.24
C SER A 130 12.40 2.63 -4.91
N ASN A 131 11.96 1.69 -4.08
CA ASN A 131 12.67 0.47 -3.73
C ASN A 131 11.75 -0.73 -3.79
N GLN A 132 12.31 -1.88 -4.15
CA GLN A 132 11.64 -3.17 -4.15
C GLN A 132 12.51 -4.21 -3.45
N GLN A 133 11.90 -4.95 -2.52
CA GLN A 133 12.51 -6.08 -1.84
C GLN A 133 11.65 -7.31 -2.05
N THR A 134 12.24 -8.38 -2.59
CA THR A 134 11.51 -9.62 -2.88
C THR A 134 11.92 -10.72 -1.92
N THR A 135 10.95 -11.38 -1.30
CA THR A 135 11.13 -12.63 -0.55
C THR A 135 10.35 -13.73 -1.25
N THR A 136 11.02 -14.80 -1.66
CA THR A 136 10.39 -16.00 -2.23
C THR A 136 10.54 -17.16 -1.25
N ASN A 137 9.42 -17.63 -0.72
CA ASN A 137 9.34 -18.86 0.08
C ASN A 137 9.03 -20.02 -0.86
N ILE A 138 9.82 -21.07 -0.80
CA ILE A 138 9.77 -22.20 -1.73
C ILE A 138 9.65 -23.48 -0.94
N THR A 139 8.65 -24.27 -1.26
CA THR A 139 8.44 -25.62 -0.72
C THR A 139 8.47 -26.59 -1.89
N GLU A 140 9.45 -27.48 -1.91
CA GLU A 140 9.71 -28.43 -3.00
C GLU A 140 9.60 -29.88 -2.49
N LYS A 141 8.93 -30.73 -3.27
CA LYS A 141 8.96 -32.18 -3.10
C LYS A 141 10.15 -32.72 -3.89
N VAL A 142 11.15 -33.21 -3.18
CA VAL A 142 12.36 -33.78 -3.77
C VAL A 142 12.31 -35.30 -3.62
N PHE A 143 12.40 -36.02 -4.74
CA PHE A 143 12.46 -37.48 -4.72
C PHE A 143 13.87 -37.94 -4.35
N LEU A 144 13.96 -38.92 -3.45
CA LEU A 144 15.22 -39.45 -2.95
C LEU A 144 15.78 -40.57 -3.84
N ASP A 145 14.95 -41.11 -4.72
CA ASP A 145 15.32 -42.15 -5.68
C ASP A 145 14.77 -41.85 -7.09
N ARG A 146 15.38 -42.48 -8.09
CA ARG A 146 15.01 -42.27 -9.51
C ARG A 146 13.62 -42.80 -9.87
N LEU A 147 13.13 -43.79 -9.13
CA LEU A 147 11.82 -44.41 -9.33
C LEU A 147 10.70 -43.62 -8.63
N LYS A 148 11.06 -42.55 -7.89
CA LYS A 148 10.14 -41.67 -7.14
C LYS A 148 9.34 -42.39 -6.05
N ASN A 149 9.90 -43.45 -5.46
CA ASN A 149 9.25 -44.24 -4.42
C ASN A 149 9.31 -43.57 -3.05
N ALA A 150 10.36 -42.78 -2.80
CA ALA A 150 10.53 -41.97 -1.60
C ALA A 150 10.73 -40.50 -1.97
N SER A 151 10.19 -39.61 -1.13
CA SER A 151 10.35 -38.16 -1.27
C SER A 151 10.43 -37.48 0.08
N GLU A 152 11.07 -36.32 0.09
CA GLU A 152 11.06 -35.38 1.22
C GLU A 152 10.56 -34.01 0.79
N THR A 153 10.17 -33.20 1.77
CA THR A 153 9.81 -31.80 1.57
C THR A 153 11.00 -30.93 1.97
N GLN A 154 11.46 -30.09 1.04
CA GLN A 154 12.51 -29.11 1.29
C GLN A 154 11.92 -27.70 1.28
N GLU A 155 12.33 -26.88 2.25
CA GLU A 155 11.96 -25.48 2.33
C GLU A 155 13.17 -24.57 2.09
N LYS A 156 12.99 -23.54 1.26
CA LYS A 156 14.02 -22.57 0.93
C LYS A 156 13.44 -21.16 0.90
N VAL A 157 14.17 -20.22 1.47
CA VAL A 157 13.85 -18.79 1.37
C VAL A 157 14.91 -18.09 0.52
N ARG A 158 14.48 -17.41 -0.53
CA ARG A 158 15.33 -16.51 -1.33
C ARG A 158 14.93 -15.07 -1.04
N ARG A 159 15.92 -14.20 -0.84
CA ARG A 159 15.72 -12.75 -0.66
C ARG A 159 16.53 -12.01 -1.69
N GLU A 160 15.90 -11.07 -2.37
CA GLU A 160 16.44 -10.31 -3.49
C GLU A 160 16.10 -8.82 -3.31
N GLY A 161 16.88 -7.95 -3.95
CA GLY A 161 16.76 -6.49 -3.78
C GLY A 161 17.40 -5.98 -2.49
N PHE A 162 17.01 -4.77 -2.10
CA PHE A 162 17.52 -4.09 -0.91
C PHE A 162 16.38 -3.86 0.09
N GLU A 163 16.65 -4.13 1.35
CA GLU A 163 15.80 -3.72 2.46
C GLU A 163 15.85 -2.20 2.60
N PHE A 164 14.69 -1.57 2.64
CA PHE A 164 14.55 -0.13 2.79
C PHE A 164 14.43 0.25 4.26
N SER A 165 15.17 1.27 4.67
CA SER A 165 15.01 1.91 5.97
C SER A 165 15.10 3.43 5.83
N LEU A 166 14.28 4.13 6.62
CA LEU A 166 14.24 5.58 6.68
C LEU A 166 14.81 6.02 8.03
N THR A 167 15.83 6.87 7.99
CA THR A 167 16.44 7.45 9.19
C THR A 167 15.57 8.57 9.77
N ALA A 168 15.87 9.00 10.99
CA ALA A 168 15.15 10.11 11.63
C ALA A 168 15.36 11.45 10.87
N ASP A 169 16.51 11.63 10.23
CA ASP A 169 16.85 12.83 9.46
C ASP A 169 16.21 12.85 8.06
N GLY A 170 15.56 11.75 7.66
CA GLY A 170 14.89 11.59 6.38
C GLY A 170 15.77 11.03 5.26
N ASP A 171 16.99 10.59 5.57
CA ASP A 171 17.87 9.86 4.65
C ASP A 171 17.41 8.41 4.50
N ILE A 172 17.63 7.84 3.32
CA ILE A 172 17.23 6.48 2.97
C ILE A 172 18.46 5.57 3.02
N VAL A 173 18.31 4.40 3.64
CA VAL A 173 19.33 3.35 3.62
C VAL A 173 18.73 2.11 2.97
N GLN A 174 19.43 1.64 1.93
CA GLN A 174 19.14 0.38 1.23
C GLN A 174 20.19 -0.64 1.63
N LYS A 175 19.78 -1.79 2.18
CA LYS A 175 20.71 -2.82 2.64
C LYS A 175 20.39 -4.18 2.06
N ASN A 176 21.41 -4.89 1.60
CA ASN A 176 21.32 -6.32 1.31
C ASN A 176 22.44 -7.07 2.04
N LYS A 177 22.70 -8.33 1.67
CA LYS A 177 23.71 -9.16 2.34
C LYS A 177 25.14 -8.66 2.16
N THR A 178 25.44 -7.99 1.06
CA THR A 178 26.80 -7.65 0.63
C THR A 178 27.06 -6.15 0.52
N GLN A 179 26.00 -5.34 0.51
CA GLN A 179 26.07 -3.92 0.22
C GLN A 179 25.06 -3.15 1.07
N GLN A 180 25.46 -1.93 1.45
CA GLN A 180 24.58 -0.93 2.01
C GLN A 180 24.82 0.40 1.28
N ASN A 181 23.74 0.95 0.72
CA ASN A 181 23.70 2.24 0.03
C ASN A 181 22.97 3.24 0.92
N THR A 182 23.45 4.48 0.95
CA THR A 182 22.78 5.59 1.66
C THR A 182 22.41 6.65 0.65
N PHE A 183 21.22 7.24 0.76
CA PHE A 183 20.77 8.34 -0.07
C PHE A 183 20.38 9.51 0.82
N ALA A 184 21.05 10.64 0.61
CA ALA A 184 20.79 11.85 1.35
C ALA A 184 19.80 12.74 0.59
N PHE A 185 18.85 13.34 1.30
CA PHE A 185 17.94 14.29 0.65
C PHE A 185 18.65 15.61 0.37
N ASN A 186 18.56 16.12 -0.87
CA ASN A 186 18.97 17.46 -1.25
C ASN A 186 17.73 18.35 -1.36
N ALA A 187 17.57 19.29 -0.43
CA ALA A 187 16.41 20.18 -0.36
C ALA A 187 16.39 21.25 -1.46
N ALA A 188 17.55 21.66 -1.98
CA ALA A 188 17.63 22.63 -3.06
C ALA A 188 17.12 22.02 -4.38
N ASP A 189 17.56 20.80 -4.66
CA ASP A 189 17.21 20.06 -5.89
C ASP A 189 15.94 19.21 -5.74
N LYS A 190 15.39 19.12 -4.54
CA LYS A 190 14.25 18.25 -4.16
C LYS A 190 14.40 16.81 -4.66
N LYS A 191 15.56 16.20 -4.41
CA LYS A 191 15.86 14.83 -4.85
C LYS A 191 16.72 14.10 -3.83
N TYR A 192 16.64 12.77 -3.84
CA TYR A 192 17.61 11.94 -3.16
C TYR A 192 18.87 11.81 -4.01
N VAL A 193 20.02 12.05 -3.38
CA VAL A 193 21.34 11.92 -4.01
C VAL A 193 22.04 10.73 -3.38
N GLU A 194 22.64 9.89 -4.21
CA GLU A 194 23.42 8.74 -3.75
C GLU A 194 24.61 9.24 -2.91
N GLY A 195 24.69 8.71 -1.70
CA GLY A 195 25.75 8.98 -0.74
C GLY A 195 26.75 7.83 -0.73
N LYS A 196 27.16 7.41 0.47
CA LYS A 196 28.17 6.37 0.61
C LYS A 196 27.58 4.98 0.38
N THR A 197 28.20 4.24 -0.53
CA THR A 197 28.02 2.80 -0.69
C THR A 197 29.12 2.07 0.07
N THR A 198 28.74 1.11 0.91
CA THR A 198 29.66 0.30 1.70
C THR A 198 29.44 -1.17 1.40
N SER A 199 30.52 -1.93 1.20
CA SER A 199 30.44 -3.38 1.16
C SER A 199 30.31 -3.90 2.59
N THR A 200 29.29 -4.73 2.84
CA THR A 200 29.19 -5.51 4.06
C THR A 200 29.80 -6.87 3.79
N ALA A 201 30.86 -7.24 4.53
CA ALA A 201 31.41 -8.59 4.46
C ALA A 201 30.28 -9.61 4.71
N PRO A 202 30.19 -10.72 3.95
CA PRO A 202 29.21 -11.76 4.25
C PRO A 202 29.40 -12.23 5.69
N ALA A 203 28.31 -12.44 6.43
CA ALA A 203 28.37 -13.05 7.75
C ALA A 203 29.19 -14.35 7.65
N ALA A 204 30.30 -14.43 8.38
CA ALA A 204 31.20 -15.57 8.34
C ALA A 204 30.41 -16.86 8.64
N THR A 205 30.47 -17.82 7.72
CA THR A 205 29.90 -19.15 7.94
C THR A 205 30.53 -19.73 9.20
N PRO A 206 29.77 -20.16 10.22
CA PRO A 206 30.36 -20.80 11.39
C PRO A 206 31.14 -22.03 10.92
N ALA A 207 32.42 -22.08 11.26
CA ALA A 207 33.31 -23.18 10.88
C ALA A 207 32.67 -24.50 11.32
N LYS A 208 32.50 -25.44 10.37
CA LYS A 208 32.10 -26.81 10.69
C LYS A 208 33.12 -27.35 11.70
N LYS A 209 32.70 -27.57 12.95
CA LYS A 209 33.46 -28.40 13.89
C LYS A 209 33.66 -29.75 13.21
N LYS A 210 34.91 -30.06 12.83
CA LYS A 210 35.30 -31.44 12.51
C LYS A 210 34.91 -32.28 13.72
N LYS A 211 33.98 -33.23 13.53
CA LYS A 211 33.82 -34.32 14.49
C LYS A 211 35.15 -35.08 14.51
N ALA A 212 35.78 -35.10 15.67
CA ALA A 212 36.83 -36.05 16.00
C ALA A 212 36.22 -37.44 16.15
#